data_AF-U9UTP5-F1
#
_entry.id   AF-U9UTP5-F1
#
_cell.length_a   1.000
_cell.length_b   1.000
_cell.length_c   1.000
_cell.angle_alpha   90.00
_cell.angle_beta   90.00
_cell.angle_gamma   90.00
#
_symmetry.space_group_name_H-M   'P 1'
#
loop_
_entity.id
_entity.type
_entity.pdbx_description
1 polymer ?
#
loop_
_entity_poly.entity_id
_entity_poly.type
_entity_poly.pdbx_seq_one_letter_code
_entity_poly.pdbx_strand_id
1 'polypeptide(L)'
;MLGCIVLGEKNAFPVDFDTGKTIRHLKRAIKEQAGLAGPAHKLILWKVNIPESKKQEIYEGIDIKVKFRGEELDSDLKTIGQVFKEQLSRSGQLKSLKTVEEIIEEISKNLKKRKSKPKSPNQLDMPLQHREFREALVRVEETTRANVEGVIGNLNYWCFVSSGAPGIGKTRFGMELFDHIQKNWKPPQEWNDIVNVNLAKTFQVKYWQRWELFVAHHISFRVNLAIKMGKDKLSLRELHPGACGTNNDLDIIMKLKKLFTYEAREQFPLSLDLTLKSDGTKIHWKDGRSVVVNGSSAEFADIFLVMEDENGVYYLIMGQNKWDYCSVKMTESNVYKEDDKNLSGIEGSPELQNYQPITIIFTSQPYRERKKTSNILIVSTDNFKSYFGPIFSARATFAFTKAINPNFWEINSL
;
A
#
# COMPACT_ATOMS: atom_id res chain seq x y z
N MET A 1 -28.67 7.22 -21.14
CA MET A 1 -27.25 7.57 -20.99
C MET A 1 -26.53 6.94 -22.17
N LEU A 2 -26.11 7.73 -23.17
CA LEU A 2 -25.42 7.23 -24.37
C LEU A 2 -23.92 7.17 -24.07
N GLY A 3 -23.38 5.95 -23.92
CA GLY A 3 -21.96 5.73 -23.65
C GLY A 3 -21.15 5.76 -24.93
N CYS A 4 -20.20 6.69 -25.03
CA CYS A 4 -19.14 6.66 -26.03
C CYS A 4 -17.84 6.26 -25.35
N ILE A 5 -17.07 5.35 -25.96
CA ILE A 5 -15.75 4.90 -25.51
C ILE A 5 -14.70 5.54 -26.41
N VAL A 6 -13.65 6.12 -25.83
CA VAL A 6 -12.39 6.41 -26.52
C VAL A 6 -11.24 5.72 -25.77
N LEU A 7 -10.32 5.16 -26.55
CA LEU A 7 -9.29 4.18 -26.19
C LEU A 7 -8.00 4.82 -25.65
N GLY A 8 -7.41 4.19 -24.61
CA GLY A 8 -6.05 4.42 -24.12
C GLY A 8 -5.96 4.63 -22.60
N GLU A 9 -5.60 3.56 -21.85
CA GLU A 9 -5.37 3.41 -20.40
C GLU A 9 -6.02 4.35 -19.35
N LYS A 10 -6.61 3.75 -18.30
CA LYS A 10 -7.04 4.33 -17.00
C LYS A 10 -7.96 5.57 -16.97
N ASN A 11 -8.19 6.25 -18.08
CA ASN A 11 -8.86 7.57 -18.13
C ASN A 11 -10.11 7.58 -19.01
N ALA A 12 -11.09 6.69 -18.75
CA ALA A 12 -12.42 6.89 -19.34
C ALA A 12 -13.07 8.11 -18.66
N PHE A 13 -13.23 9.21 -19.40
CA PHE A 13 -13.86 10.42 -18.88
C PHE A 13 -15.24 10.64 -19.50
N PRO A 14 -16.24 11.09 -18.70
CA PRO A 14 -17.51 11.49 -19.24
C PRO A 14 -17.31 12.78 -20.06
N VAL A 15 -17.86 12.79 -21.26
CA VAL A 15 -18.06 14.02 -22.03
C VAL A 15 -19.52 14.38 -21.86
N ASP A 16 -19.79 15.55 -21.30
CA ASP A 16 -21.15 16.08 -21.23
C ASP A 16 -21.50 16.66 -22.60
N PHE A 17 -22.55 16.16 -23.25
CA PHE A 17 -22.87 16.56 -24.61
C PHE A 17 -24.35 16.79 -24.84
N ASP A 18 -24.61 17.85 -25.60
CA ASP A 18 -25.93 18.24 -26.08
C ASP A 18 -26.22 17.52 -27.41
N THR A 19 -27.37 16.84 -27.49
CA THR A 19 -27.84 16.12 -28.68
C THR A 19 -28.00 17.01 -29.93
N GLY A 20 -28.11 18.34 -29.77
CA GLY A 20 -28.13 19.31 -30.85
C GLY A 20 -26.76 19.62 -31.46
N LYS A 21 -25.66 19.26 -30.80
CA LYS A 21 -24.29 19.51 -31.29
C LYS A 21 -23.87 18.47 -32.34
N THR A 22 -22.97 18.88 -33.24
CA THR A 22 -22.47 18.01 -34.33
C THR A 22 -21.30 17.12 -33.91
N ILE A 23 -21.02 16.08 -34.69
CA ILE A 23 -19.84 15.21 -34.47
C ILE A 23 -18.52 15.99 -34.46
N ARG A 24 -18.40 17.07 -35.25
CA ARG A 24 -17.23 17.97 -35.20
C ARG A 24 -17.02 18.60 -33.82
N HIS A 25 -18.11 19.00 -33.15
CA HIS A 25 -18.05 19.56 -31.80
C HIS A 25 -17.60 18.50 -30.79
N LEU A 26 -18.06 17.25 -30.95
CA LEU A 26 -17.64 16.12 -30.12
C LEU A 26 -16.14 15.82 -30.28
N LYS A 27 -15.63 15.77 -31.51
CA LYS A 27 -14.19 15.59 -31.79
C LYS A 27 -13.34 16.67 -31.13
N ARG A 28 -13.78 17.93 -31.15
CA ARG A 28 -13.07 19.04 -30.49
C ARG A 28 -13.05 18.89 -28.97
N ALA A 29 -14.18 18.56 -28.34
CA ALA A 29 -14.27 18.36 -26.90
C ALA A 29 -13.36 17.22 -26.42
N ILE A 30 -13.35 16.09 -27.13
CA ILE A 30 -12.47 14.95 -26.82
C ILE A 30 -11.00 15.36 -26.91
N LYS A 31 -10.62 16.09 -27.97
CA LYS A 31 -9.24 16.57 -28.14
C LYS A 31 -8.80 17.46 -26.97
N GLU A 32 -9.62 18.43 -26.60
CA GLU A 32 -9.32 19.40 -25.53
C GLU A 32 -9.20 18.70 -24.18
N GLN A 33 -10.11 17.78 -23.87
CA GLN A 33 -10.16 17.09 -22.58
C GLN A 33 -9.09 16.00 -22.43
N ALA A 34 -8.73 15.32 -23.52
CA ALA A 34 -7.67 14.29 -23.53
C ALA A 34 -6.26 14.84 -23.81
N GLY A 35 -6.12 16.14 -24.10
CA GLY A 35 -4.82 16.77 -24.39
C GLY A 35 -4.14 16.26 -25.67
N LEU A 36 -4.91 15.85 -26.69
CA LEU A 36 -4.37 15.21 -27.90
C LEU A 36 -3.67 16.22 -28.83
N ALA A 37 -2.48 15.87 -29.32
CA ALA A 37 -1.74 16.63 -30.33
C ALA A 37 -2.33 16.44 -31.74
N GLY A 38 -2.48 17.53 -32.51
CA GLY A 38 -3.00 17.52 -33.89
C GLY A 38 -4.43 18.08 -34.05
N PRO A 39 -4.93 18.29 -35.28
CA PRO A 39 -6.24 18.92 -35.49
C PRO A 39 -7.40 17.95 -35.27
N ALA A 40 -8.46 18.40 -34.58
CA ALA A 40 -9.58 17.56 -34.14
C ALA A 40 -10.33 16.84 -35.28
N HIS A 41 -10.34 17.38 -36.50
CA HIS A 41 -10.99 16.76 -37.66
C HIS A 41 -10.29 15.47 -38.13
N LYS A 42 -9.03 15.23 -37.72
CA LYS A 42 -8.31 13.98 -38.00
C LYS A 42 -8.65 12.85 -37.02
N LEU A 43 -9.46 13.10 -36.00
CA LEU A 43 -9.94 12.06 -35.09
C LEU A 43 -10.99 11.19 -35.80
N ILE A 44 -10.74 9.89 -35.81
CA ILE A 44 -11.69 8.88 -36.28
C ILE A 44 -12.50 8.42 -35.06
N LEU A 45 -13.82 8.59 -35.12
CA LEU A 45 -14.73 8.16 -34.06
C LEU A 45 -15.59 7.00 -34.55
N TRP A 46 -15.79 6.01 -33.69
CA TRP A 46 -16.62 4.85 -33.98
C TRP A 46 -17.80 4.79 -33.01
N LYS A 47 -19.00 4.57 -33.54
CA LYS A 47 -20.16 4.17 -32.76
C LYS A 47 -20.13 2.66 -32.57
N VAL A 48 -19.97 2.25 -31.33
CA VAL A 48 -19.94 0.84 -30.91
C VAL A 48 -20.79 0.65 -29.68
N ASN A 49 -21.47 -0.49 -29.59
CA ASN A 49 -22.18 -0.90 -28.38
C ASN A 49 -21.41 -2.06 -27.73
N ILE A 50 -20.55 -1.73 -26.77
CA ILE A 50 -19.72 -2.71 -26.07
C ILE A 50 -20.28 -2.87 -24.65
N PRO A 51 -20.77 -4.06 -24.26
CA PRO A 51 -21.15 -4.32 -22.88
C PRO A 51 -19.96 -4.06 -21.95
N GLU A 52 -20.19 -3.49 -20.75
CA GLU A 52 -19.11 -3.20 -19.78
C GLU A 52 -18.26 -4.45 -19.47
N SER A 53 -18.86 -5.64 -19.53
CA SER A 53 -18.18 -6.92 -19.36
C SER A 53 -17.11 -7.24 -20.41
N LYS A 54 -17.15 -6.59 -21.58
CA LYS A 54 -16.22 -6.78 -22.71
C LYS A 54 -15.21 -5.62 -22.85
N LYS A 55 -15.18 -4.68 -21.92
CA LYS A 55 -14.30 -3.50 -21.95
C LYS A 55 -12.80 -3.84 -22.03
N GLN A 56 -12.37 -4.96 -21.45
CA GLN A 56 -10.97 -5.43 -21.51
C GLN A 56 -10.55 -5.90 -22.90
N GLU A 57 -11.50 -6.17 -23.80
CA GLU A 57 -11.22 -6.58 -25.16
C GLU A 57 -10.79 -5.41 -26.07
N ILE A 58 -10.75 -4.19 -25.53
CA ILE A 58 -10.46 -2.93 -26.21
C ILE A 58 -9.01 -2.54 -25.91
N TYR A 59 -8.11 -2.74 -26.87
CA TYR A 59 -6.67 -2.43 -26.77
C TYR A 59 -6.14 -1.81 -28.07
N GLU A 60 -4.95 -1.23 -28.02
CA GLU A 60 -4.31 -0.58 -29.17
C GLU A 60 -4.04 -1.57 -30.33
N GLY A 61 -4.33 -1.17 -31.57
CA GLY A 61 -4.18 -2.03 -32.76
C GLY A 61 -5.39 -2.93 -33.08
N ILE A 62 -6.51 -2.76 -32.38
CA ILE A 62 -7.72 -3.55 -32.62
C ILE A 62 -8.57 -3.02 -33.78
N ASP A 63 -9.04 -3.91 -34.65
CA ASP A 63 -10.01 -3.55 -35.70
C ASP A 63 -11.43 -3.46 -35.09
N ILE A 64 -11.82 -2.22 -34.76
CA ILE A 64 -13.12 -1.91 -34.14
C ILE A 64 -14.29 -2.27 -35.06
N LYS A 65 -14.11 -2.12 -36.38
CA LYS A 65 -15.15 -2.42 -37.37
C LYS A 65 -15.42 -3.92 -37.43
N VAL A 66 -14.37 -4.74 -37.49
CA VAL A 66 -14.52 -6.19 -37.57
C VAL A 66 -14.95 -6.80 -36.24
N LYS A 67 -14.32 -6.38 -35.12
CA LYS A 67 -14.54 -7.03 -33.83
C LYS A 67 -15.84 -6.61 -33.14
N PHE A 68 -16.19 -5.32 -33.23
CA PHE A 68 -17.34 -4.77 -32.51
C PHE A 68 -18.46 -4.30 -33.43
N ARG A 69 -18.37 -4.59 -34.74
CA ARG A 69 -19.31 -4.11 -35.76
C ARG A 69 -19.48 -2.59 -35.69
N GLY A 70 -18.38 -1.89 -35.43
CA GLY A 70 -18.39 -0.44 -35.27
C GLY A 70 -18.82 0.27 -36.54
N GLU A 71 -19.65 1.29 -36.37
CA GLU A 71 -20.05 2.22 -37.42
C GLU A 71 -19.18 3.49 -37.30
N GLU A 72 -18.41 3.82 -38.33
CA GLU A 72 -17.60 5.04 -38.31
C GLU A 72 -18.51 6.28 -38.36
N LEU A 73 -18.21 7.27 -37.53
CA LEU A 73 -18.88 8.58 -37.55
C LEU A 73 -18.19 9.48 -38.59
N ASP A 74 -18.45 9.15 -39.85
CA ASP A 74 -17.85 9.77 -41.04
C ASP A 74 -18.29 11.21 -41.29
N SER A 75 -19.45 11.62 -40.76
CA SER A 75 -20.04 12.93 -41.03
C SER A 75 -19.86 13.90 -39.86
N ASP A 76 -19.03 14.91 -40.06
CA ASP A 76 -18.79 16.00 -39.11
C ASP A 76 -19.98 16.95 -38.90
N LEU A 77 -20.97 16.90 -39.80
CA LEU A 77 -22.14 17.80 -39.84
C LEU A 77 -23.41 17.19 -39.22
N LYS A 78 -23.51 15.85 -39.12
CA LYS A 78 -24.63 15.20 -38.46
C LYS A 78 -24.64 15.56 -36.97
N THR A 79 -25.83 15.76 -36.42
CA THR A 79 -25.97 15.98 -34.98
C THR A 79 -25.85 14.66 -34.22
N ILE A 80 -25.37 14.71 -32.98
CA ILE A 80 -25.26 13.54 -32.11
C ILE A 80 -26.65 12.89 -31.97
N GLY A 81 -27.71 13.68 -31.77
CA GLY A 81 -29.07 13.18 -31.68
C GLY A 81 -29.56 12.43 -32.93
N GLN A 82 -29.11 12.83 -34.13
CA GLN A 82 -29.44 12.12 -35.38
C GLN A 82 -28.71 10.77 -35.47
N VAL A 83 -27.47 10.70 -35.01
CA VAL A 83 -26.62 9.49 -35.06
C VAL A 83 -27.08 8.41 -34.07
N PHE A 84 -27.64 8.81 -32.94
CA PHE A 84 -28.05 7.91 -31.84
C PHE A 84 -29.57 7.74 -31.70
N LYS A 85 -30.36 8.23 -32.67
CA LYS A 85 -31.84 8.27 -32.62
C LYS A 85 -32.51 6.89 -32.55
N GLU A 86 -31.87 5.83 -33.06
CA GLU A 86 -32.44 4.47 -33.08
C GLU A 86 -32.58 3.81 -31.69
N GLN A 87 -31.94 4.34 -30.64
CA GLN A 87 -32.04 3.78 -29.28
C GLN A 87 -33.17 4.37 -28.43
N LEU A 88 -33.87 5.41 -28.90
CA LEU A 88 -34.99 6.03 -28.18
C LEU A 88 -36.35 5.38 -28.47
N SER A 89 -36.45 4.53 -29.50
CA SER A 89 -37.73 4.02 -30.01
C SER A 89 -38.05 2.57 -29.60
N ARG A 90 -37.17 1.89 -28.84
CA ARG A 90 -37.37 0.49 -28.42
C ARG A 90 -37.32 0.30 -26.91
N SER A 91 -38.26 0.91 -26.20
CA SER A 91 -38.82 0.33 -24.96
C SER A 91 -40.15 1.01 -24.66
N GLY A 92 -41.25 0.31 -24.97
CA GLY A 92 -42.59 0.79 -24.71
C GLY A 92 -42.94 0.85 -23.21
N GLN A 93 -43.97 1.67 -22.94
CA GLN A 93 -44.67 1.91 -21.68
C GLN A 93 -43.93 2.75 -20.62
N LEU A 94 -44.28 4.04 -20.64
CA LEU A 94 -44.13 5.03 -19.58
C LEU A 94 -44.84 4.53 -18.31
N LYS A 95 -44.12 3.87 -17.40
CA LYS A 95 -44.55 3.76 -15.99
C LYS A 95 -44.09 5.03 -15.27
N SER A 96 -45.01 5.65 -14.55
CA SER A 96 -44.77 6.84 -13.73
C SER A 96 -43.43 6.74 -12.99
N LEU A 97 -42.63 7.79 -13.12
CA LEU A 97 -41.34 7.94 -12.42
C LEU A 97 -41.57 7.72 -10.92
N LYS A 98 -41.02 6.63 -10.39
CA LYS A 98 -40.92 6.37 -8.95
C LYS A 98 -40.12 7.49 -8.30
N THR A 99 -40.53 7.93 -7.11
CA THR A 99 -39.78 8.94 -6.36
C THR A 99 -38.43 8.40 -5.89
N VAL A 100 -37.49 9.30 -5.60
CA VAL A 100 -36.13 8.94 -5.18
C VAL A 100 -36.13 8.04 -3.93
N GLU A 101 -37.08 8.24 -3.01
CA GLU A 101 -37.23 7.37 -1.83
C GLU A 101 -37.65 5.94 -2.19
N GLU A 102 -38.58 5.74 -3.13
CA GLU A 102 -38.99 4.40 -3.58
C GLU A 102 -37.83 3.67 -4.29
N ILE A 103 -37.01 4.41 -5.04
CA ILE A 103 -35.81 3.88 -5.70
C ILE A 103 -34.77 3.45 -4.65
N ILE A 104 -34.56 4.24 -3.60
CA ILE A 104 -33.63 3.90 -2.50
C ILE A 104 -34.15 2.68 -1.70
N GLU A 105 -35.46 2.57 -1.47
CA GLU A 105 -36.06 1.44 -0.76
C GLU A 105 -35.95 0.14 -1.56
N GLU A 106 -36.12 0.21 -2.88
CA GLU A 106 -36.02 -0.93 -3.79
C GLU A 106 -34.56 -1.37 -4.03
N ILE A 107 -33.61 -0.40 -4.06
CA ILE A 107 -32.17 -0.69 -4.02
C ILE A 107 -31.79 -1.35 -2.69
N SER A 108 -32.35 -0.88 -1.57
CA SER A 108 -32.08 -1.43 -0.23
C SER A 108 -32.65 -2.84 -0.03
N LYS A 109 -33.84 -3.13 -0.59
CA LYS A 109 -34.39 -4.51 -0.64
C LYS A 109 -33.53 -5.45 -1.48
N ASN A 110 -32.96 -4.96 -2.60
CA ASN A 110 -32.04 -5.73 -3.43
C ASN A 110 -30.67 -5.95 -2.77
N LEU A 111 -30.18 -5.00 -1.97
CA LEU A 111 -28.94 -5.14 -1.19
C LEU A 111 -29.08 -6.20 -0.08
N LYS A 112 -30.24 -6.28 0.59
CA LYS A 112 -30.50 -7.33 1.60
C LYS A 112 -30.62 -8.74 0.98
N LYS A 113 -31.08 -8.86 -0.27
CA LYS A 113 -31.07 -10.14 -1.02
C LYS A 113 -29.72 -10.48 -1.67
N ARG A 114 -28.83 -9.50 -1.88
CA ARG A 114 -27.49 -9.68 -2.47
C ARG A 114 -26.38 -9.92 -1.42
N LYS A 115 -26.63 -10.74 -0.40
CA LYS A 115 -25.54 -11.53 0.21
C LYS A 115 -25.18 -12.69 -0.72
N SER A 116 -24.67 -12.38 -1.90
CA SER A 116 -23.91 -13.32 -2.73
C SER A 116 -22.76 -12.53 -3.35
N LYS A 117 -21.53 -12.90 -2.96
CA LYS A 117 -20.26 -12.28 -3.39
C LYS A 117 -20.24 -12.02 -4.92
N PRO A 118 -19.62 -10.92 -5.40
CA PRO A 118 -19.35 -10.74 -6.82
C PRO A 118 -18.46 -11.89 -7.33
N LYS A 119 -18.85 -12.52 -8.44
CA LYS A 119 -18.08 -13.57 -9.11
C LYS A 119 -16.85 -12.96 -9.81
N SER A 120 -15.69 -13.58 -9.62
CA SER A 120 -14.42 -13.24 -10.25
C SER A 120 -14.37 -13.66 -11.73
N PRO A 121 -13.36 -13.23 -12.54
CA PRO A 121 -13.24 -13.44 -13.99
C PRO A 121 -13.12 -14.91 -14.48
N ASN A 122 -13.44 -15.90 -13.65
CA ASN A 122 -13.25 -17.32 -13.92
C ASN A 122 -14.42 -18.01 -14.65
N GLN A 123 -15.37 -17.29 -15.27
CA GLN A 123 -16.49 -17.90 -15.99
C GLN A 123 -16.25 -18.14 -17.50
N LEU A 124 -14.99 -18.34 -17.90
CA LEU A 124 -14.73 -19.29 -18.98
C LEU A 124 -14.47 -20.63 -18.30
N ASP A 125 -15.51 -21.48 -18.28
CA ASP A 125 -15.39 -22.90 -17.99
C ASP A 125 -14.50 -23.54 -19.07
N MET A 126 -13.18 -23.41 -18.90
CA MET A 126 -12.28 -24.41 -19.41
C MET A 126 -12.22 -25.52 -18.36
N PRO A 127 -12.72 -26.73 -18.66
CA PRO A 127 -12.58 -27.86 -17.77
C PRO A 127 -11.10 -28.24 -17.75
N LEU A 128 -10.39 -27.84 -16.70
CA LEU A 128 -9.01 -28.26 -16.46
C LEU A 128 -8.96 -28.91 -15.09
N GLN A 129 -8.32 -30.08 -15.07
CA GLN A 129 -8.28 -31.11 -14.03
C GLN A 129 -8.36 -30.56 -12.59
N HIS A 130 -9.08 -31.29 -11.72
CA HIS A 130 -9.00 -31.12 -10.27
C HIS A 130 -7.54 -30.95 -9.85
N ARG A 131 -7.18 -29.74 -9.39
CA ARG A 131 -5.82 -29.44 -8.98
C ARG A 131 -5.65 -29.87 -7.53
N GLU A 132 -4.76 -30.81 -7.29
CA GLU A 132 -4.41 -31.24 -5.94
C GLU A 132 -3.42 -30.25 -5.31
N PHE A 133 -3.83 -29.57 -4.24
CA PHE A 133 -2.95 -28.68 -3.47
C PHE A 133 -2.16 -29.41 -2.38
N ARG A 134 -2.26 -30.74 -2.29
CA ARG A 134 -1.72 -31.53 -1.17
C ARG A 134 -0.24 -31.26 -0.95
N GLU A 135 0.58 -31.35 -2.00
CA GLU A 135 2.02 -31.12 -1.89
C GLU A 135 2.35 -29.69 -1.46
N ALA A 136 1.65 -28.70 -2.03
CA ALA A 136 1.86 -27.30 -1.67
C ALA A 136 1.48 -27.02 -0.21
N LEU A 137 0.40 -27.63 0.28
CA LEU A 137 -0.05 -27.49 1.67
C LEU A 137 0.91 -28.14 2.66
N VAL A 138 1.45 -29.33 2.34
CA VAL A 138 2.49 -29.98 3.15
C VAL A 138 3.68 -29.05 3.34
N ARG A 139 4.15 -28.38 2.28
CA ARG A 139 5.25 -27.41 2.37
C ARG A 139 4.91 -26.18 3.21
N VAL A 140 3.69 -25.66 3.09
CA VAL A 140 3.21 -24.52 3.91
C VAL A 140 3.20 -24.89 5.40
N GLU A 141 2.72 -26.10 5.73
CA GLU A 141 2.66 -26.61 7.10
C GLU A 141 4.06 -26.88 7.68
N GLU A 142 4.94 -27.55 6.93
CA GLU A 142 6.35 -27.77 7.31
C GLU A 142 7.05 -26.45 7.65
N THR A 143 6.87 -25.45 6.79
CA THR A 143 7.45 -24.11 6.97
C THR A 143 6.91 -23.43 8.21
N THR A 144 5.60 -23.51 8.42
CA THR A 144 4.95 -22.86 9.54
C THR A 144 5.41 -23.48 10.85
N ARG A 145 5.44 -24.80 10.95
CA ARG A 145 5.92 -25.53 12.12
C ARG A 145 7.38 -25.20 12.42
N ALA A 146 8.26 -25.24 11.42
CA ALA A 146 9.68 -24.89 11.61
C ALA A 146 9.87 -23.45 12.13
N ASN A 147 9.05 -22.51 11.67
CA ASN A 147 9.05 -21.13 12.17
C ASN A 147 8.52 -21.00 13.60
N VAL A 148 7.51 -21.80 13.99
CA VAL A 148 6.99 -21.82 15.37
C VAL A 148 7.98 -22.46 16.33
N GLU A 149 8.63 -23.55 15.93
CA GLU A 149 9.58 -24.30 16.75
C GLU A 149 10.99 -23.67 16.81
N GLY A 150 11.21 -22.57 16.09
CA GLY A 150 12.50 -21.86 16.09
C GLY A 150 13.64 -22.65 15.45
N VAL A 151 13.33 -23.64 14.60
CA VAL A 151 14.32 -24.44 13.88
C VAL A 151 14.99 -23.55 12.84
N ILE A 152 16.28 -23.26 12.95
CA ILE A 152 17.01 -22.43 11.98
C ILE A 152 17.68 -23.32 10.95
N GLY A 153 17.25 -23.25 9.68
CA GLY A 153 17.88 -23.96 8.57
C GLY A 153 17.49 -23.42 7.19
N ASN A 154 18.29 -23.77 6.16
CA ASN A 154 18.07 -23.36 4.76
C ASN A 154 16.75 -23.90 4.15
N LEU A 155 16.02 -24.75 4.87
CA LEU A 155 14.79 -25.42 4.44
C LEU A 155 13.50 -24.70 4.87
N ASN A 156 13.61 -23.53 5.50
CA ASN A 156 12.47 -22.77 6.04
C ASN A 156 11.82 -21.81 5.02
N TYR A 157 12.31 -21.78 3.78
CA TYR A 157 11.82 -20.88 2.75
C TYR A 157 11.57 -21.67 1.48
N TRP A 158 10.29 -21.84 1.15
CA TRP A 158 9.87 -22.51 -0.08
C TRP A 158 9.37 -21.48 -1.09
N CYS A 159 10.01 -21.46 -2.25
CA CYS A 159 9.52 -20.74 -3.41
C CYS A 159 8.80 -21.73 -4.33
N PHE A 160 7.51 -21.51 -4.55
CA PHE A 160 6.78 -22.24 -5.58
C PHE A 160 7.13 -21.65 -6.95
N VAL A 161 7.95 -22.36 -7.71
CA VAL A 161 8.29 -21.99 -9.09
C VAL A 161 7.38 -22.76 -10.03
N SER A 162 6.57 -22.05 -10.81
CA SER A 162 5.73 -22.65 -11.84
C SER A 162 6.36 -22.42 -13.21
N SER A 163 6.90 -23.48 -13.81
CA SER A 163 7.45 -23.46 -15.17
C SER A 163 6.39 -23.82 -16.22
N GLY A 164 6.47 -23.21 -17.39
CA GLY A 164 5.72 -23.61 -18.58
C GLY A 164 5.24 -22.45 -19.43
N ALA A 165 4.62 -22.75 -20.56
CA ALA A 165 4.25 -21.78 -21.58
C ALA A 165 3.33 -20.65 -21.04
N PRO A 166 3.35 -19.45 -21.64
CA PRO A 166 2.32 -18.43 -21.39
C PRO A 166 0.91 -19.02 -21.58
N GLY A 167 -0.04 -18.64 -20.74
CA GLY A 167 -1.45 -19.08 -20.86
C GLY A 167 -1.85 -20.37 -20.12
N ILE A 168 -0.92 -21.15 -19.55
CA ILE A 168 -1.24 -22.43 -18.86
C ILE A 168 -1.91 -22.29 -17.47
N GLY A 169 -2.28 -21.06 -17.08
CA GLY A 169 -2.97 -20.81 -15.81
C GLY A 169 -2.07 -20.75 -14.57
N LYS A 170 -0.79 -20.39 -14.70
CA LYS A 170 0.14 -20.19 -13.56
C LYS A 170 -0.38 -19.15 -12.57
N THR A 171 -0.82 -18.00 -13.07
CA THR A 171 -1.42 -16.93 -12.25
C THR A 171 -2.66 -17.41 -11.52
N ARG A 172 -3.53 -18.16 -12.22
CA ARG A 172 -4.75 -18.72 -11.64
C ARG A 172 -4.44 -19.76 -10.56
N PHE A 173 -3.43 -20.61 -10.75
CA PHE A 173 -2.96 -21.55 -9.72
C PHE A 173 -2.51 -20.82 -8.45
N GLY A 174 -1.70 -19.78 -8.58
CA GLY A 174 -1.27 -18.99 -7.42
C GLY A 174 -2.45 -18.34 -6.69
N MET A 175 -3.43 -17.81 -7.43
CA MET A 175 -4.66 -17.25 -6.86
C MET A 175 -5.51 -18.31 -6.16
N GLU A 176 -5.71 -19.48 -6.76
CA GLU A 176 -6.53 -20.56 -6.19
C GLU A 176 -5.86 -21.18 -4.96
N LEU A 177 -4.54 -21.35 -4.96
CA LEU A 177 -3.77 -21.78 -3.78
C LEU A 177 -3.87 -20.74 -2.66
N PHE A 178 -3.72 -19.46 -2.98
CA PHE A 178 -3.87 -18.37 -2.00
C PHE A 178 -5.26 -18.36 -1.38
N ASP A 179 -6.31 -18.43 -2.22
CA ASP A 179 -7.70 -18.48 -1.78
C ASP A 179 -7.97 -19.73 -0.92
N HIS A 180 -7.37 -20.87 -1.28
CA HIS A 180 -7.51 -22.12 -0.53
C HIS A 180 -6.86 -22.01 0.86
N ILE A 181 -5.64 -21.49 0.95
CA ILE A 181 -4.97 -21.23 2.22
C ILE A 181 -5.80 -20.26 3.05
N GLN A 182 -6.25 -19.15 2.47
CA GLN A 182 -7.02 -18.14 3.21
C GLN A 182 -8.34 -18.67 3.79
N LYS A 183 -9.00 -19.62 3.10
CA LYS A 183 -10.27 -20.19 3.55
C LYS A 183 -10.12 -21.35 4.52
N ASN A 184 -9.12 -22.20 4.30
CA ASN A 184 -9.06 -23.52 4.93
C ASN A 184 -7.89 -23.66 5.92
N TRP A 185 -6.82 -22.90 5.75
CA TRP A 185 -5.64 -23.01 6.60
C TRP A 185 -5.86 -22.23 7.89
N LYS A 186 -5.64 -22.91 9.03
CA LYS A 186 -5.69 -22.30 10.35
C LYS A 186 -4.27 -21.93 10.76
N PRO A 187 -3.96 -20.63 10.94
CA PRO A 187 -2.64 -20.26 11.43
C PRO A 187 -2.43 -20.79 12.86
N PRO A 188 -1.18 -21.02 13.27
CA PRO A 188 -0.85 -21.39 14.65
C PRO A 188 -1.44 -20.40 15.64
N GLN A 189 -1.88 -20.91 16.80
CA GLN A 189 -2.59 -20.10 17.80
C GLN A 189 -1.69 -18.97 18.34
N GLU A 190 -0.38 -19.21 18.38
CA GLU A 190 0.68 -18.27 18.74
C GLU A 190 0.64 -17.00 17.87
N TRP A 191 0.18 -17.09 16.62
CA TRP A 191 0.15 -15.95 15.68
C TRP A 191 -1.12 -15.10 15.81
N ASN A 192 -2.23 -15.69 16.27
CA ASN A 192 -3.53 -15.00 16.34
C ASN A 192 -3.53 -13.84 17.35
N ASP A 193 -2.75 -13.94 18.43
CA ASP A 193 -2.70 -12.89 19.44
C ASP A 193 -1.74 -11.74 19.06
N ILE A 194 -0.88 -11.93 18.06
CA ILE A 194 0.19 -10.97 17.67
C ILE A 194 -0.28 -10.08 16.51
N VAL A 195 -1.07 -10.64 15.59
CA VAL A 195 -1.51 -9.94 14.39
C VAL A 195 -2.80 -9.17 14.67
N ASN A 196 -2.67 -7.94 15.16
CA ASN A 196 -3.80 -7.01 15.17
C ASN A 196 -4.34 -6.85 13.72
N VAL A 197 -5.64 -6.90 13.51
CA VAL A 197 -6.26 -6.73 12.18
C VAL A 197 -5.80 -5.42 11.51
N ASN A 198 -5.52 -4.38 12.31
CA ASN A 198 -4.93 -3.14 11.82
C ASN A 198 -3.49 -3.33 11.36
N LEU A 199 -2.69 -4.12 12.08
CA LEU A 199 -1.33 -4.49 11.69
C LEU A 199 -1.31 -5.30 10.38
N ALA A 200 -2.23 -6.26 10.22
CA ALA A 200 -2.40 -7.02 8.97
C ALA A 200 -2.80 -6.12 7.79
N LYS A 201 -3.70 -5.15 8.01
CA LYS A 201 -4.10 -4.14 7.00
C LYS A 201 -2.95 -3.18 6.69
N THR A 202 -2.15 -2.81 7.68
CA THR A 202 -0.92 -2.01 7.56
C THR A 202 0.15 -2.74 6.74
N PHE A 203 0.18 -4.07 6.77
CA PHE A 203 1.14 -4.86 5.99
C PHE A 203 0.62 -5.30 4.61
N GLN A 204 -0.57 -4.85 4.19
CA GLN A 204 -1.04 -4.99 2.80
C GLN A 204 -0.47 -3.88 1.91
N VAL A 205 -0.23 -4.23 0.64
CA VAL A 205 0.64 -3.62 -0.40
C VAL A 205 0.55 -2.08 -0.60
N LYS A 206 -0.42 -1.38 0.01
CA LYS A 206 -0.62 0.08 -0.12
C LYS A 206 0.10 0.95 0.92
N TYR A 207 0.85 0.38 1.86
CA TYR A 207 1.31 1.12 3.04
C TYR A 207 2.71 1.74 2.96
N TRP A 208 3.50 1.41 1.96
CA TRP A 208 4.78 2.08 1.72
C TRP A 208 4.62 3.58 1.42
N GLN A 209 3.43 4.01 0.97
CA GLN A 209 3.06 5.43 0.85
C GLN A 209 2.88 6.14 2.20
N ARG A 210 2.82 5.39 3.32
CA ARG A 210 2.71 5.86 4.71
C ARG A 210 3.86 5.30 5.55
N TRP A 211 5.09 5.57 5.11
CA TRP A 211 6.33 5.05 5.69
C TRP A 211 6.39 5.19 7.22
N GLU A 212 6.03 6.37 7.73
CA GLU A 212 6.00 6.67 9.17
C GLU A 212 5.09 5.69 9.93
N LEU A 213 3.88 5.46 9.43
CA LEU A 213 2.93 4.58 10.10
C LEU A 213 3.39 3.11 10.04
N PHE A 214 4.03 2.70 8.95
CA PHE A 214 4.64 1.38 8.86
C PHE A 214 5.74 1.19 9.92
N VAL A 215 6.67 2.15 10.03
CA VAL A 215 7.78 2.08 11.01
C VAL A 215 7.24 2.07 12.44
N ALA A 216 6.26 2.93 12.76
CA ALA A 216 5.65 3.00 14.09
C ALA A 216 4.98 1.69 14.49
N HIS A 217 4.26 1.06 13.56
CA HIS A 217 3.65 -0.25 13.78
C HIS A 217 4.69 -1.36 13.90
N HIS A 218 5.78 -1.31 13.12
CA HIS A 218 6.87 -2.30 13.23
C HIS A 218 7.57 -2.24 14.58
N ILE A 219 7.87 -1.03 15.09
CA ILE A 219 8.41 -0.82 16.44
C ILE A 219 7.48 -1.45 17.49
N SER A 220 6.19 -1.11 17.42
CA SER A 220 5.19 -1.62 18.36
C SER A 220 5.08 -3.15 18.30
N PHE A 221 5.06 -3.72 17.09
CA PHE A 221 5.02 -5.17 16.88
C PHE A 221 6.23 -5.89 17.48
N ARG A 222 7.45 -5.39 17.19
CA ARG A 222 8.70 -5.97 17.68
C ARG A 222 8.78 -5.99 19.20
N VAL A 223 8.49 -4.86 19.85
CA VAL A 223 8.49 -4.76 21.32
C VAL A 223 7.45 -5.68 21.93
N ASN A 224 6.23 -5.66 21.41
CA ASN A 224 5.14 -6.50 21.93
C ASN A 224 5.41 -8.00 21.71
N LEU A 225 6.06 -8.37 20.61
CA LEU A 225 6.49 -9.74 20.34
C LEU A 225 7.54 -10.17 21.36
N ALA A 226 8.56 -9.35 21.62
CA ALA A 226 9.57 -9.64 22.63
C ALA A 226 8.97 -9.86 24.03
N ILE A 227 8.03 -9.00 24.43
CA ILE A 227 7.28 -9.15 25.69
C ILE A 227 6.55 -10.50 25.75
N LYS A 228 5.87 -10.89 24.66
CA LYS A 228 5.19 -12.18 24.58
C LYS A 228 6.14 -13.38 24.61
N MET A 229 7.37 -13.20 24.13
CA MET A 229 8.45 -14.18 24.24
C MET A 229 9.11 -14.18 25.63
N GLY A 230 8.53 -13.49 26.62
CA GLY A 230 9.00 -13.48 28.01
C GLY A 230 10.17 -12.54 28.27
N LYS A 231 10.43 -11.57 27.38
CA LYS A 231 11.43 -10.52 27.60
C LYS A 231 10.81 -9.32 28.29
N ASP A 232 11.45 -8.85 29.35
CA ASP A 232 11.09 -7.64 30.09
C ASP A 232 12.03 -6.46 29.79
N LYS A 233 13.22 -6.74 29.26
CA LYS A 233 14.21 -5.75 28.82
C LYS A 233 14.96 -6.20 27.58
N LEU A 234 15.41 -5.25 26.77
CA LEU A 234 16.28 -5.47 25.60
C LEU A 234 17.20 -4.26 25.38
N SER A 235 18.40 -4.52 24.86
CA SER A 235 19.27 -3.46 24.37
C SER A 235 18.72 -2.76 23.12
N LEU A 236 19.15 -1.53 22.85
CA LEU A 236 18.82 -0.85 21.59
C LEU A 236 19.33 -1.62 20.36
N ARG A 237 20.42 -2.38 20.50
CA ARG A 237 20.93 -3.31 19.48
C ARG A 237 19.94 -4.43 19.16
N GLU A 238 19.28 -4.98 20.18
CA GLU A 238 18.27 -6.04 20.00
C GLU A 238 16.93 -5.48 19.52
N LEU A 239 16.58 -4.26 19.93
CA LEU A 239 15.40 -3.55 19.45
C LEU A 239 15.55 -3.12 17.98
N HIS A 240 16.76 -2.70 17.60
CA HIS A 240 17.11 -2.24 16.25
C HIS A 240 18.26 -3.05 15.63
N PRO A 241 18.06 -4.34 15.32
CA PRO A 241 19.12 -5.18 14.82
C PRO A 241 19.65 -4.71 13.47
N GLY A 242 20.98 -4.61 13.38
CA GLY A 242 21.68 -4.08 12.23
C GLY A 242 21.72 -2.55 12.17
N ALA A 243 21.17 -1.83 13.15
CA ALA A 243 21.33 -0.37 13.20
C ALA A 243 22.82 0.01 13.34
N CYS A 244 23.19 1.05 12.59
CA CYS A 244 24.44 1.77 12.75
C CYS A 244 24.35 2.71 13.95
N GLY A 245 25.43 2.84 14.72
CA GLY A 245 25.48 3.61 15.95
C GLY A 245 26.71 3.27 16.79
N THR A 246 26.98 4.07 17.83
CA THR A 246 28.06 3.77 18.78
C THR A 246 27.71 2.56 19.64
N ASN A 247 28.71 1.85 20.17
CA ASN A 247 28.44 0.74 21.07
C ASN A 247 27.78 1.22 22.37
N ASN A 248 28.18 2.38 22.88
CA ASN A 248 27.58 2.97 24.08
C ASN A 248 26.07 3.16 23.92
N ASP A 249 25.61 3.66 22.77
CA ASP A 249 24.18 3.83 22.51
C ASP A 249 23.47 2.50 22.26
N LEU A 250 24.06 1.64 21.42
CA LEU A 250 23.46 0.36 21.04
C LEU A 250 23.30 -0.59 22.24
N ASP A 251 24.18 -0.49 23.23
CA ASP A 251 24.19 -1.37 24.39
C ASP A 251 23.34 -0.82 25.56
N ILE A 252 22.64 0.32 25.39
CA ILE A 252 21.65 0.81 26.37
C ILE A 252 20.49 -0.19 26.49
N ILE A 253 20.25 -0.67 27.71
CA ILE A 253 19.21 -1.66 28.03
C ILE A 253 17.91 -0.96 28.42
N MET A 254 16.88 -1.13 27.60
CA MET A 254 15.56 -0.54 27.77
C MET A 254 14.57 -1.52 28.40
N LYS A 255 13.79 -1.04 29.37
CA LYS A 255 12.63 -1.75 29.92
C LYS A 255 11.51 -1.78 28.87
N LEU A 256 10.91 -2.95 28.69
CA LEU A 256 9.83 -3.14 27.72
C LEU A 256 8.47 -2.91 28.38
N LYS A 257 7.66 -2.05 27.74
CA LYS A 257 6.24 -1.87 28.04
C LYS A 257 5.43 -2.20 26.79
N LYS A 258 4.21 -2.69 26.97
CA LYS A 258 3.31 -2.96 25.85
C LYS A 258 3.03 -1.65 25.12
N LEU A 259 3.33 -1.61 23.83
CA LEU A 259 3.22 -0.44 22.98
C LEU A 259 1.95 -0.44 22.13
N PHE A 260 1.39 0.75 21.95
CA PHE A 260 0.27 1.04 21.08
C PHE A 260 0.65 2.17 20.12
N THR A 261 0.22 2.06 18.87
CA THR A 261 0.52 3.03 17.83
C THR A 261 -0.60 4.06 17.70
N TYR A 262 -0.26 5.34 17.66
CA TYR A 262 -1.21 6.45 17.55
C TYR A 262 -0.77 7.43 16.46
N GLU A 263 -1.74 8.12 15.85
CA GLU A 263 -1.49 9.26 14.97
C GLU A 263 -1.98 10.53 15.66
N ALA A 264 -1.07 11.47 15.91
CA ALA A 264 -1.40 12.75 16.55
C ALA A 264 -2.06 13.71 15.55
N ARG A 265 -2.99 14.53 16.06
CA ARG A 265 -3.56 15.66 15.32
C ARG A 265 -2.63 16.88 15.37
N GLU A 266 -2.07 17.14 16.54
CA GLU A 266 -1.20 18.26 16.84
C GLU A 266 0.28 17.95 16.51
N GLN A 267 1.09 18.99 16.36
CA GLN A 267 2.52 18.87 16.10
C GLN A 267 3.28 18.86 17.43
N PHE A 268 4.00 17.79 17.71
CA PHE A 268 4.95 17.69 18.82
C PHE A 268 6.32 18.21 18.36
N PRO A 269 7.08 18.97 19.18
CA PRO A 269 6.81 19.36 20.56
C PRO A 269 6.07 20.68 20.73
N LEU A 270 5.60 21.32 19.64
CA LEU A 270 4.85 22.57 19.68
C LEU A 270 3.61 22.48 20.59
N SER A 271 2.92 21.33 20.56
CA SER A 271 1.95 20.91 21.57
C SER A 271 2.41 19.64 22.27
N LEU A 272 2.33 19.64 23.61
CA LEU A 272 2.56 18.46 24.44
C LEU A 272 1.25 17.75 24.81
N ASP A 273 0.11 18.45 24.69
CA ASP A 273 -1.22 17.87 24.80
C ASP A 273 -1.66 17.38 23.42
N LEU A 274 -1.53 16.07 23.21
CA LEU A 274 -1.80 15.43 21.94
C LEU A 274 -3.14 14.68 21.97
N THR A 275 -3.83 14.70 20.84
CA THR A 275 -5.08 13.98 20.63
C THR A 275 -5.01 13.10 19.38
N LEU A 276 -5.80 12.01 19.39
CA LEU A 276 -5.92 11.12 18.25
C LEU A 276 -6.50 11.86 17.06
N LYS A 277 -5.87 11.69 15.91
CA LYS A 277 -6.36 12.22 14.64
C LYS A 277 -7.79 11.76 14.30
N SER A 278 -8.14 10.53 14.67
CA SER A 278 -9.42 9.89 14.36
C SER A 278 -10.63 10.49 15.09
N ASP A 279 -10.52 10.70 16.41
CA ASP A 279 -11.67 11.03 17.27
C ASP A 279 -11.38 12.11 18.32
N GLY A 280 -10.14 12.60 18.41
CA GLY A 280 -9.74 13.63 19.38
C GLY A 280 -9.52 13.13 20.80
N THR A 281 -9.47 11.81 21.03
CA THR A 281 -9.15 11.26 22.37
C THR A 281 -7.72 11.61 22.76
N LYS A 282 -7.48 11.93 24.04
CA LYS A 282 -6.15 12.28 24.54
C LYS A 282 -5.15 11.12 24.40
N ILE A 283 -3.94 11.43 23.93
CA ILE A 283 -2.82 10.49 23.84
C ILE A 283 -1.94 10.66 25.08
N HIS A 284 -1.85 9.61 25.90
CA HIS A 284 -0.97 9.57 27.07
C HIS A 284 0.44 9.12 26.67
N TRP A 285 1.22 9.99 26.05
CA TRP A 285 2.53 9.59 25.51
C TRP A 285 3.64 9.44 26.56
N LYS A 286 3.52 10.11 27.72
CA LYS A 286 4.52 10.11 28.80
C LYS A 286 4.63 8.77 29.55
N ASP A 287 3.66 7.86 29.41
CA ASP A 287 3.61 6.60 30.17
C ASP A 287 4.55 5.49 29.63
N GLY A 288 5.18 5.74 28.48
CA GLY A 288 6.04 4.79 27.77
C GLY A 288 5.29 3.64 27.09
N ARG A 289 3.99 3.79 26.83
CA ARG A 289 3.13 2.81 26.13
C ARG A 289 2.70 3.27 24.74
N SER A 290 3.12 4.46 24.34
CA SER A 290 2.66 5.11 23.11
C SER A 290 3.81 5.27 22.11
N VAL A 291 3.62 4.74 20.90
CA VAL A 291 4.41 5.10 19.72
C VAL A 291 3.57 6.06 18.89
N VAL A 292 3.98 7.30 18.82
CA VAL A 292 3.18 8.37 18.23
C VAL A 292 3.78 8.77 16.90
N VAL A 293 2.99 8.68 15.83
CA VAL A 293 3.25 9.35 14.55
C VAL A 293 2.83 10.80 14.72
N ASN A 294 3.75 11.72 14.45
CA ASN A 294 3.58 13.14 14.71
C ASN A 294 2.55 13.79 13.78
N GLY A 295 2.02 14.93 14.19
CA GLY A 295 1.15 15.75 13.36
C GLY A 295 1.85 16.20 12.07
N SER A 296 1.08 16.29 10.99
CA SER A 296 1.61 16.66 9.68
C SER A 296 2.33 18.01 9.72
N SER A 297 3.46 18.10 9.01
CA SER A 297 4.32 19.30 8.92
C SER A 297 4.99 19.73 10.23
N ALA A 298 5.11 18.84 11.23
CA ALA A 298 5.93 19.12 12.41
C ALA A 298 7.41 19.26 12.02
N GLU A 299 8.07 20.31 12.52
CA GLU A 299 9.52 20.50 12.38
C GLU A 299 10.28 19.74 13.48
N PHE A 300 9.95 18.46 13.66
CA PHE A 300 10.52 17.55 14.67
C PHE A 300 10.47 16.10 14.15
N ALA A 301 10.83 15.13 14.99
CA ALA A 301 10.71 13.70 14.71
C ALA A 301 9.33 13.32 14.14
N ASP A 302 9.34 12.51 13.08
CA ASP A 302 8.12 11.99 12.44
C ASP A 302 7.42 10.96 13.33
N ILE A 303 8.20 10.22 14.13
CA ILE A 303 7.71 9.30 15.16
C ILE A 303 8.44 9.61 16.47
N PHE A 304 7.77 9.45 17.60
CA PHE A 304 8.45 9.42 18.88
C PHE A 304 7.83 8.43 19.87
N LEU A 305 8.63 8.00 20.84
CA LEU A 305 8.19 7.24 22.01
C LEU A 305 9.09 7.51 23.22
N VAL A 306 8.55 7.34 24.41
CA VAL A 306 9.31 7.38 25.67
C VAL A 306 9.68 5.96 26.08
N MET A 307 10.94 5.75 26.43
CA MET A 307 11.44 4.50 27.02
C MET A 307 12.18 4.78 28.33
N GLU A 308 12.27 3.78 29.19
CA GLU A 308 12.98 3.85 30.46
C GLU A 308 14.08 2.80 30.44
N ASP A 309 15.31 3.17 30.80
CA ASP A 309 16.41 2.22 30.88
C ASP A 309 16.38 1.41 32.20
N GLU A 310 17.28 0.45 32.35
CA GLU A 310 17.38 -0.34 33.58
C GLU A 310 17.76 0.47 34.83
N ASN A 311 18.37 1.65 34.66
CA ASN A 311 18.77 2.56 35.73
C ASN A 311 17.67 3.58 36.11
N GLY A 312 16.53 3.59 35.41
CA GLY A 312 15.43 4.52 35.64
C GLY A 312 15.58 5.87 34.92
N VAL A 313 16.50 5.97 33.97
CA VAL A 313 16.66 7.13 33.09
C VAL A 313 15.61 7.06 31.98
N TYR A 314 14.91 8.17 31.74
CA TYR A 314 13.93 8.26 30.66
C TYR A 314 14.58 8.79 29.39
N TYR A 315 14.33 8.08 28.29
CA TYR A 315 14.78 8.41 26.96
C TYR A 315 13.61 8.83 26.08
N LEU A 316 13.80 9.90 25.30
CA LEU A 316 12.91 10.26 24.21
C LEU A 316 13.52 9.72 22.91
N ILE A 317 12.93 8.64 22.40
CA ILE A 317 13.33 8.03 21.14
C ILE A 317 12.63 8.77 20.01
N MET A 318 13.41 9.35 19.11
CA MET A 318 12.95 10.24 18.03
C MET A 318 13.23 9.61 16.67
N GLY A 319 12.19 9.06 16.06
CA GLY A 319 12.23 8.44 14.74
C GLY A 319 12.12 9.44 13.60
N GLN A 320 13.15 9.54 12.77
CA GLN A 320 13.19 10.34 11.54
C GLN A 320 13.03 9.42 10.32
N ASN A 321 11.97 9.58 9.56
CA ASN A 321 11.56 8.68 8.47
C ASN A 321 11.86 9.32 7.11
N LYS A 322 12.99 8.96 6.51
CA LYS A 322 13.40 9.51 5.21
C LYS A 322 13.03 8.57 4.07
N TRP A 323 12.07 9.02 3.28
CA TRP A 323 11.63 8.34 2.06
C TRP A 323 12.20 9.05 0.84
N ASP A 324 13.03 8.37 0.06
CA ASP A 324 13.53 8.85 -1.22
C ASP A 324 13.10 7.93 -2.36
N TYR A 325 12.49 8.53 -3.39
CA TYR A 325 12.08 7.87 -4.62
C TYR A 325 13.24 7.72 -5.63
N CYS A 326 14.33 8.46 -5.45
CA CYS A 326 15.42 8.57 -6.42
C CYS A 326 16.67 7.73 -6.06
N SER A 327 16.64 6.99 -4.94
CA SER A 327 17.76 6.15 -4.47
C SER A 327 19.08 6.91 -4.29
N VAL A 328 19.03 8.20 -3.94
CA VAL A 328 20.23 8.98 -3.64
C VAL A 328 20.79 8.48 -2.30
N LYS A 329 22.11 8.43 -2.14
CA LYS A 329 22.73 8.02 -0.88
C LYS A 329 22.45 9.06 0.21
N MET A 330 22.08 8.62 1.42
CA MET A 330 21.99 9.49 2.59
C MET A 330 23.40 9.98 2.96
N THR A 331 23.59 11.28 3.18
CA THR A 331 24.88 11.86 3.58
C THR A 331 24.94 12.10 5.08
N GLU A 332 26.15 12.18 5.64
CA GLU A 332 26.34 12.55 7.05
C GLU A 332 25.76 13.94 7.36
N SER A 333 25.88 14.90 6.43
CA SER A 333 25.26 16.22 6.60
C SER A 333 23.74 16.14 6.68
N ASN A 334 23.10 15.23 5.95
CA ASN A 334 21.66 15.00 6.10
C ASN A 334 21.33 14.41 7.47
N VAL A 335 22.13 13.44 7.94
CA VAL A 335 21.95 12.85 9.28
C VAL A 335 22.01 13.91 10.36
N TYR A 336 23.07 14.73 10.39
CA TYR A 336 23.22 15.79 11.39
C TYR A 336 22.12 16.84 11.30
N LYS A 337 21.69 17.23 10.10
CA LYS A 337 20.56 18.17 9.95
C LYS A 337 19.27 17.65 10.56
N GLU A 338 19.00 16.35 10.51
CA GLU A 338 17.79 15.80 11.11
C GLU A 338 17.91 15.64 12.63
N ASP A 339 19.11 15.35 13.12
CA ASP A 339 19.40 15.33 14.56
C ASP A 339 19.34 16.73 15.18
N ASP A 340 19.95 17.74 14.54
CA ASP A 340 19.94 19.13 14.99
C ASP A 340 18.51 19.68 15.11
N LYS A 341 17.60 19.30 14.19
CA LYS A 341 16.17 19.65 14.27
C LYS A 341 15.51 19.05 15.51
N ASN A 342 15.79 17.78 15.79
CA ASN A 342 15.27 17.10 16.97
C ASN A 342 15.80 17.74 18.25
N LEU A 343 17.11 17.99 18.35
CA LEU A 343 17.72 18.60 19.51
C LEU A 343 17.19 20.02 19.74
N SER A 344 17.07 20.83 18.67
CA SER A 344 16.48 22.18 18.74
C SER A 344 15.04 22.15 19.27
N GLY A 345 14.24 21.15 18.87
CA GLY A 345 12.89 20.97 19.39
C GLY A 345 12.83 20.61 20.88
N ILE A 346 13.83 19.88 21.39
CA ILE A 346 13.95 19.58 22.82
C ILE A 346 14.41 20.82 23.59
N GLU A 347 15.44 21.51 23.10
CA GLU A 347 15.97 22.73 23.74
C GLU A 347 14.88 23.81 23.91
N GLY A 348 14.01 23.93 22.90
CA GLY A 348 12.86 24.84 22.94
C GLY A 348 11.73 24.43 23.90
N SER A 349 11.78 23.25 24.52
CA SER A 349 10.71 22.73 25.40
C SER A 349 11.27 22.31 26.77
N PRO A 350 11.06 23.11 27.83
CA PRO A 350 11.57 22.82 29.18
C PRO A 350 11.13 21.46 29.73
N GLU A 351 9.93 20.99 29.37
CA GLU A 351 9.44 19.69 29.82
C GLU A 351 10.24 18.52 29.23
N LEU A 352 10.80 18.70 28.03
CA LEU A 352 11.52 17.66 27.31
C LEU A 352 12.99 17.54 27.73
N GLN A 353 13.52 18.55 28.42
CA GLN A 353 14.90 18.53 28.95
C GLN A 353 15.12 17.44 30.01
N ASN A 354 14.04 16.86 30.56
CA ASN A 354 14.10 15.73 31.50
C ASN A 354 14.36 14.38 30.81
N TYR A 355 14.37 14.32 29.48
CA TYR A 355 14.58 13.09 28.72
C TYR A 355 15.93 13.10 28.03
N GLN A 356 16.60 11.95 28.02
CA GLN A 356 17.81 11.76 27.21
C GLN A 356 17.41 11.53 25.74
N PRO A 357 17.89 12.35 24.79
CA PRO A 357 17.54 12.21 23.38
C PRO A 357 18.26 11.05 22.73
N ILE A 358 17.54 10.22 21.96
CA ILE A 358 18.13 9.32 20.96
C ILE A 358 17.40 9.50 19.65
N THR A 359 18.14 9.92 18.62
CA THR A 359 17.60 10.02 17.26
C THR A 359 17.80 8.69 16.53
N ILE A 360 16.73 8.15 15.96
CA ILE A 360 16.79 6.97 15.09
C ILE A 360 16.34 7.36 13.69
N ILE A 361 17.23 7.27 12.71
CA ILE A 361 16.92 7.56 11.31
C ILE A 361 16.55 6.27 10.59
N PHE A 362 15.32 6.19 10.12
CA PHE A 362 14.83 5.14 9.23
C PHE A 362 14.81 5.67 7.80
N THR A 363 15.76 5.25 6.98
CA THR A 363 15.93 5.78 5.62
C THR A 363 15.84 4.70 4.55
N SER A 364 15.07 4.96 3.49
CA SER A 364 15.06 4.14 2.27
C SER A 364 16.30 4.33 1.40
N GLN A 365 17.22 5.19 1.80
CA GLN A 365 18.48 5.45 1.11
C GLN A 365 19.59 4.56 1.67
N PRO A 366 20.54 4.11 0.83
CA PRO A 366 21.73 3.45 1.33
C PRO A 366 22.57 4.43 2.16
N TYR A 367 23.23 3.91 3.18
CA TYR A 367 24.08 4.69 4.07
C TYR A 367 25.32 3.86 4.42
N ARG A 368 26.45 4.26 3.83
CA ARG A 368 27.77 3.71 4.18
C ARG A 368 28.44 4.70 5.11
N GLU A 369 28.48 4.34 6.39
CA GLU A 369 29.12 5.10 7.47
C GLU A 369 30.58 5.43 7.16
N ARG A 370 31.03 6.61 7.59
CA ARG A 370 32.44 6.88 7.84
C ARG A 370 32.72 7.21 9.30
N LYS A 371 31.74 7.77 10.03
CA LYS A 371 31.87 8.08 11.45
C LYS A 371 30.57 7.76 12.22
N LYS A 372 30.72 7.07 13.34
CA LYS A 372 29.63 6.82 14.31
C LYS A 372 29.49 8.01 15.24
N THR A 373 28.26 8.42 15.49
CA THR A 373 27.94 9.57 16.35
C THR A 373 27.13 9.10 17.54
N SER A 374 27.46 9.59 18.73
CA SER A 374 26.69 9.31 19.94
C SER A 374 25.24 9.75 19.82
N ASN A 375 24.33 9.06 20.48
CA ASN A 375 22.88 9.31 20.49
C ASN A 375 22.16 9.22 19.13
N ILE A 376 22.84 8.77 18.07
CA ILE A 376 22.23 8.60 16.74
C ILE A 376 22.32 7.14 16.30
N LEU A 377 21.17 6.55 15.99
CA LEU A 377 21.06 5.24 15.37
C LEU A 377 20.54 5.37 13.93
N ILE A 378 21.06 4.54 13.02
CA ILE A 378 20.68 4.60 11.60
C ILE A 378 20.28 3.21 11.11
N VAL A 379 19.05 3.10 10.62
CA VAL A 379 18.52 1.96 9.90
C VAL A 379 18.33 2.37 8.44
N SER A 380 19.29 1.99 7.60
CA SER A 380 19.28 2.24 6.15
C SER A 380 18.88 0.99 5.36
N THR A 381 18.63 1.13 4.06
CA THR A 381 18.31 0.00 3.18
C THR A 381 19.33 -1.13 3.22
N ASP A 382 20.61 -0.80 3.44
CA ASP A 382 21.68 -1.79 3.59
C ASP A 382 21.42 -2.76 4.77
N ASN A 383 20.68 -2.30 5.79
CA ASN A 383 20.44 -3.03 7.04
C ASN A 383 18.97 -3.47 7.20
N PHE A 384 18.10 -3.23 6.22
CA PHE A 384 16.66 -3.55 6.31
C PHE A 384 16.39 -5.02 6.50
N LYS A 385 17.20 -5.90 5.91
CA LYS A 385 17.05 -7.35 6.09
C LYS A 385 17.23 -7.75 7.55
N SER A 386 18.16 -7.11 8.27
CA SER A 386 18.40 -7.34 9.69
C SER A 386 17.27 -6.76 10.54
N TYR A 387 16.85 -5.52 10.24
CA TYR A 387 15.86 -4.81 11.06
C TYR A 387 14.42 -5.28 10.85
N PHE A 388 13.97 -5.27 9.59
CA PHE A 388 12.60 -5.64 9.22
C PHE A 388 12.44 -7.15 8.97
N GLY A 389 13.54 -7.88 8.80
CA GLY A 389 13.50 -9.27 8.38
C GLY A 389 13.40 -9.42 6.85
N PRO A 390 13.67 -10.62 6.31
CA PRO A 390 13.81 -10.84 4.87
C PRO A 390 12.51 -10.54 4.09
N ILE A 391 11.35 -10.88 4.65
CA ILE A 391 10.06 -10.71 3.96
C ILE A 391 9.71 -9.23 3.81
N PHE A 392 9.78 -8.47 4.91
CA PHE A 392 9.47 -7.05 4.89
C PHE A 392 10.52 -6.27 4.12
N SER A 393 11.81 -6.57 4.29
CA SER A 393 12.88 -5.98 3.50
C SER A 393 12.69 -6.22 2.01
N ALA A 394 12.37 -7.44 1.57
CA ALA A 394 12.13 -7.72 0.15
C ALA A 394 10.96 -6.90 -0.40
N ARG A 395 9.82 -6.86 0.31
CA ARG A 395 8.67 -6.03 -0.07
C ARG A 395 9.01 -4.55 -0.14
N ALA A 396 9.82 -4.07 0.80
CA ALA A 396 10.31 -2.70 0.82
C ALA A 396 11.17 -2.45 -0.43
N THR A 397 12.18 -3.29 -0.70
CA THR A 397 13.03 -3.24 -1.89
C THR A 397 12.22 -3.27 -3.20
N PHE A 398 11.18 -4.11 -3.30
CA PHE A 398 10.27 -4.13 -4.44
C PHE A 398 9.54 -2.79 -4.63
N ALA A 399 9.09 -2.16 -3.53
CA ALA A 399 8.43 -0.86 -3.58
C ALA A 399 9.41 0.29 -3.88
N PHE A 400 10.63 0.25 -3.34
CA PHE A 400 11.64 1.30 -3.45
C PHE A 400 12.30 1.34 -4.82
N THR A 401 12.78 0.20 -5.29
CA THR A 401 13.78 0.23 -6.36
C THR A 401 13.15 0.45 -7.72
N LYS A 402 11.86 0.12 -7.90
CA LYS A 402 11.27 -0.15 -9.23
C LYS A 402 12.16 -1.03 -10.13
N ALA A 403 13.22 -1.63 -9.58
CA ALA A 403 14.38 -2.11 -10.32
C ALA A 403 14.22 -3.56 -10.73
N ILE A 404 13.12 -4.19 -10.33
CA ILE A 404 12.72 -5.49 -10.84
C ILE A 404 11.66 -5.19 -11.89
N ASN A 405 12.12 -5.04 -13.13
CA ASN A 405 11.27 -5.19 -14.29
C ASN A 405 10.69 -6.62 -14.21
N PRO A 406 9.37 -6.81 -14.04
CA PRO A 406 8.78 -8.13 -14.04
C PRO A 406 8.91 -8.84 -15.41
N ASN A 407 9.35 -8.14 -16.45
CA ASN A 407 9.76 -8.70 -17.75
C ASN A 407 11.25 -9.08 -17.74
N PHE A 408 11.67 -10.02 -16.88
CA PHE A 408 12.94 -10.74 -17.03
C PHE A 408 12.88 -11.71 -18.24
N TRP A 409 12.67 -11.16 -19.44
CA TRP A 409 12.85 -11.84 -20.72
C TRP A 409 13.96 -11.20 -21.55
N GLU A 410 14.40 -9.98 -21.24
CA GLU A 410 15.54 -9.37 -21.92
C GLU A 410 16.83 -9.65 -21.15
N ILE A 411 17.35 -10.86 -21.36
CA ILE A 411 18.78 -11.12 -21.27
C ILE A 411 19.41 -10.31 -22.41
N ASN A 412 19.86 -9.08 -22.13
CA ASN A 412 21.01 -8.39 -22.74
C ASN A 412 20.92 -6.88 -22.53
N SER A 413 21.58 -6.37 -21.50
CA SER A 413 22.24 -5.06 -21.51
C SER A 413 23.07 -4.92 -20.24
N LEU A 414 24.27 -5.52 -20.29
CA LEU A 414 25.43 -5.12 -19.48
C LEU A 414 26.01 -3.83 -20.06
#